data_AF-A0A1Q9RW93-F1
#
_entry.id   AF-A0A1Q9RW93-F1
#
_cell.length_a   1.000
_cell.length_b   1.000
_cell.length_c   1.000
_cell.angle_alpha   90.00
_cell.angle_beta   90.00
_cell.angle_gamma   90.00
#
_symmetry.space_group_name_H-M   'P 1'
#
loop_
_entity.id
_entity.type
_entity.pdbx_description
1 polymer ?
#
loop_
_entity_poly.entity_id
_entity_poly.type
_entity_poly.pdbx_seq_one_letter_code
_entity_poly.pdbx_strand_id
1 'polypeptide(L)'
;MAAGRDVAYRPPAWDERGRAGAITAPAGSPLVIVEGVGIGRRELSAYVDALVWVQTDEDEARRRGLLRDGADAAGFWAEWQAAEDPFQADQRPWERARLIVSGAPDVPHDPRSELVVARRAGGSAGLHAPSRAHGASPRRSSSARWA
;
A
#
# COMPACT_ATOMS: atom_id res chain seq x y z
N MET A 1 17.13 -4.58 -14.61
CA MET A 1 17.06 -3.20 -14.09
C MET A 1 18.28 -2.86 -13.24
N ALA A 2 18.37 -3.22 -11.95
CA ALA A 2 19.55 -2.92 -11.12
C ALA A 2 20.88 -3.48 -11.69
N ALA A 3 20.82 -4.62 -12.39
CA ALA A 3 21.96 -5.22 -13.07
C ALA A 3 22.15 -4.76 -14.54
N GLY A 4 21.50 -3.67 -14.97
CA GLY A 4 21.63 -3.12 -16.33
C GLY A 4 21.08 -4.00 -17.46
N ARG A 5 20.14 -4.90 -17.16
CA ARG A 5 19.52 -5.81 -18.14
C ARG A 5 18.02 -5.58 -18.26
N ASP A 6 17.48 -5.90 -19.43
CA ASP A 6 16.05 -5.97 -19.69
C ASP A 6 15.38 -6.92 -18.71
N VAL A 7 14.14 -6.59 -18.36
CA VAL A 7 13.28 -7.42 -17.51
C VAL A 7 12.16 -7.97 -18.37
N ALA A 8 11.91 -9.26 -18.22
CA ALA A 8 10.68 -9.93 -18.60
C ALA A 8 10.28 -10.82 -17.43
N TYR A 9 9.34 -10.35 -16.61
CA TYR A 9 8.85 -11.08 -15.46
C TYR A 9 7.43 -11.57 -15.70
N ARG A 10 7.21 -12.86 -15.43
CA ARG A 10 5.91 -13.48 -15.54
C ARG A 10 5.46 -13.92 -14.14
N PRO A 11 4.43 -13.27 -13.55
CA PRO A 11 3.92 -13.66 -12.25
C PRO A 11 3.35 -15.09 -12.30
N PRO A 12 3.66 -15.99 -11.35
CA PRO A 12 3.09 -17.35 -11.35
C PRO A 12 1.55 -17.38 -11.40
N ALA A 13 0.90 -16.45 -10.70
CA ALA A 13 -0.55 -16.30 -10.73
C ALA A 13 -1.12 -15.95 -12.11
N TRP A 14 -0.31 -15.50 -13.06
CA TRP A 14 -0.75 -15.29 -14.45
C TRP A 14 -0.84 -16.61 -15.21
N ASP A 15 0.06 -17.57 -14.94
CA ASP A 15 -0.01 -18.90 -15.53
C ASP A 15 -1.25 -19.66 -15.04
N GLU A 16 -1.49 -19.64 -13.72
CA GLU A 16 -2.69 -20.23 -13.10
C GLU A 16 -3.99 -19.65 -13.67
N ARG A 17 -3.96 -18.39 -14.11
CA ARG A 17 -5.13 -17.67 -14.66
C ARG A 17 -5.13 -17.59 -16.18
N GLY A 18 -4.22 -18.30 -16.87
CA GLY A 18 -4.15 -18.31 -18.34
C GLY A 18 -3.88 -16.95 -18.99
N ARG A 19 -3.28 -16.00 -18.26
CA ARG A 19 -2.98 -14.65 -18.76
C ARG A 19 -1.71 -14.66 -19.60
N ALA A 20 -1.79 -14.25 -20.87
CA ALA A 20 -0.64 -14.16 -21.75
C ALA A 20 0.30 -12.99 -21.39
N GLY A 21 1.53 -13.00 -21.93
CA GLY A 21 2.48 -11.88 -21.85
C GLY A 21 3.45 -11.89 -20.66
N ALA A 22 4.12 -10.77 -20.43
CA ALA A 22 5.02 -10.58 -19.30
C ALA A 22 5.05 -9.10 -18.92
N ILE A 23 5.42 -8.80 -17.69
CA ILE A 23 5.80 -7.46 -17.28
C ILE A 23 7.20 -7.20 -17.83
N THR A 24 7.31 -6.27 -18.76
CA THR A 24 8.58 -5.95 -19.44
C THR A 24 9.07 -4.55 -19.08
N ALA A 25 10.39 -4.41 -18.95
CA ALA A 25 11.04 -3.11 -18.77
C ALA A 25 12.44 -3.12 -19.42
N PRO A 26 12.75 -2.21 -20.34
CA PRO A 26 14.08 -2.09 -20.93
C PRO A 26 15.15 -1.70 -19.90
N ALA A 27 16.38 -2.18 -20.09
CA ALA A 27 17.54 -1.82 -19.25
C ALA A 27 17.77 -0.30 -19.17
N GLY A 28 17.51 0.41 -20.27
CA GLY A 28 17.67 1.87 -20.38
C GLY A 28 16.50 2.70 -19.84
N SER A 29 15.56 2.09 -19.12
CA SER A 29 14.43 2.83 -18.54
C SER A 29 14.96 3.87 -17.52
N PRO A 30 14.74 5.18 -17.75
CA PRO A 30 15.29 6.23 -16.87
C PRO A 30 14.60 6.27 -15.51
N LEU A 31 13.39 5.71 -15.42
CA LEU A 31 12.59 5.57 -14.21
C LEU A 31 11.76 4.30 -14.33
N VAL A 32 11.71 3.51 -13.27
CA VAL A 32 10.72 2.44 -13.11
C VAL A 32 10.05 2.60 -11.76
N ILE A 33 8.73 2.58 -11.81
CA ILE A 33 7.87 2.62 -10.63
C ILE A 33 7.36 1.20 -10.41
N VAL A 34 7.55 0.70 -9.19
CA VAL A 34 7.00 -0.58 -8.76
C VAL A 34 6.04 -0.29 -7.61
N GLU A 35 4.80 -0.75 -7.76
CA GLU A 35 3.72 -0.43 -6.85
C GLU A 35 3.16 -1.70 -6.22
N GLY A 36 2.69 -1.57 -4.98
CA GLY A 36 2.06 -2.66 -4.24
C GLY A 36 2.50 -2.73 -2.79
N VAL A 37 1.69 -3.41 -1.99
CA VAL A 37 1.82 -3.55 -0.53
C VAL A 37 3.22 -4.01 -0.09
N GLY A 38 3.84 -4.92 -0.86
CA GLY A 38 5.10 -5.55 -0.52
C GLY A 38 6.38 -4.85 -1.00
N ILE A 39 6.31 -3.71 -1.69
CA ILE A 39 7.51 -3.11 -2.29
C ILE A 39 8.43 -2.43 -1.27
N GLY A 40 7.88 -2.01 -0.13
CA GLY A 40 8.62 -1.36 0.96
C GLY A 40 9.38 -2.31 1.89
N ARG A 41 9.49 -3.59 1.53
CA ARG A 41 10.17 -4.62 2.32
C ARG A 41 11.62 -4.30 2.60
N ARG A 42 12.10 -4.62 3.81
CA ARG A 42 13.49 -4.34 4.23
C ARG A 42 14.51 -5.02 3.31
N GLU A 43 14.21 -6.24 2.88
CA GLU A 43 15.06 -7.06 2.03
C GLU A 43 15.24 -6.48 0.63
N LEU A 44 14.34 -5.56 0.22
CA LEU A 44 14.39 -4.89 -1.08
C LEU A 44 15.10 -3.54 -1.02
N SER A 45 15.49 -3.06 0.17
CA SER A 45 16.03 -1.71 0.36
C SER A 45 17.26 -1.40 -0.49
N ALA A 46 18.10 -2.39 -0.78
CA ALA A 46 19.28 -2.22 -1.64
C ALA A 46 18.95 -2.00 -3.12
N TYR A 47 17.70 -2.23 -3.54
CA TYR A 47 17.24 -2.11 -4.93
C TYR A 47 16.30 -0.92 -5.15
N VAL A 48 15.99 -0.15 -4.11
CA VAL A 48 15.02 0.96 -4.15
C VAL A 48 15.73 2.28 -3.89
N ASP A 49 15.85 3.12 -4.92
CA ASP A 49 16.45 4.45 -4.81
C ASP A 49 15.60 5.42 -3.97
N ALA A 50 14.29 5.30 -4.06
CA ALA A 50 13.32 6.08 -3.28
C ALA A 50 12.05 5.28 -3.02
N LEU A 51 11.60 5.27 -1.77
CA LEU A 51 10.31 4.71 -1.37
C LEU A 51 9.30 5.84 -1.13
N VAL A 52 8.14 5.74 -1.79
CA VAL A 52 6.98 6.60 -1.57
C VAL A 52 5.93 5.79 -0.82
N TRP A 53 5.47 6.30 0.31
CA TRP A 53 4.41 5.68 1.12
C TRP A 53 3.15 6.53 1.02
N VAL A 54 2.04 5.95 0.55
CA VAL A 54 0.73 6.61 0.56
C VAL A 54 0.00 6.23 1.84
N GLN A 55 -0.14 7.19 2.75
CA GLN A 55 -0.84 6.99 4.02
C GLN A 55 -2.29 7.43 3.87
N THR A 56 -3.24 6.52 4.12
CA THR A 56 -4.67 6.83 4.27
C THR A 56 -5.13 6.34 5.64
N ASP A 57 -6.17 6.97 6.19
CA ASP A 57 -6.99 6.36 7.22
C ASP A 57 -7.58 5.01 6.76
N GLU A 58 -7.63 4.03 7.66
CA GLU A 58 -8.05 2.67 7.34
C GLU A 58 -9.54 2.60 6.96
N ASP A 59 -10.40 3.31 7.70
CA ASP A 59 -11.84 3.32 7.43
C ASP A 59 -12.13 3.99 6.09
N GLU A 60 -11.41 5.07 5.77
CA GLU A 60 -11.52 5.73 4.46
C GLU A 60 -10.98 4.86 3.32
N ALA A 61 -9.85 4.16 3.52
CA ALA A 61 -9.33 3.22 2.54
C ALA A 61 -10.33 2.08 2.27
N ARG A 62 -10.89 1.48 3.33
CA ARG A 62 -11.91 0.43 3.24
C ARG A 62 -13.17 0.92 2.56
N ARG A 63 -13.67 2.10 2.94
CA ARG A 63 -14.86 2.72 2.32
C ARG A 63 -14.66 2.90 0.82
N ARG A 64 -13.51 3.44 0.38
CA ARG A 64 -13.20 3.62 -1.05
C ARG A 64 -13.02 2.29 -1.78
N GLY A 65 -12.40 1.30 -1.13
CA GLY A 65 -12.26 -0.05 -1.65
C GLY A 65 -13.60 -0.71 -1.95
N LEU A 66 -14.51 -0.72 -0.97
CA LEU A 66 -15.85 -1.27 -1.12
C LEU A 66 -16.71 -0.50 -2.14
N LEU A 67 -16.54 0.83 -2.21
CA LEU A 67 -17.22 1.64 -3.22
C LEU A 67 -16.77 1.28 -4.64
N ARG A 68 -15.47 1.00 -4.83
CA ARG A 68 -14.89 0.63 -6.13
C ARG A 68 -15.23 -0.81 -6.51
N ASP A 69 -15.13 -1.73 -5.57
CA ASP A 69 -15.14 -3.17 -5.83
C ASP A 69 -16.52 -3.83 -5.59
N GLY A 70 -17.46 -3.08 -5.00
CA GLY A 70 -18.79 -3.53 -4.65
C GLY A 70 -18.90 -4.15 -3.26
N ALA A 71 -20.12 -4.18 -2.71
CA ALA A 71 -20.37 -4.68 -1.34
C ALA A 71 -20.01 -6.16 -1.15
N ASP A 72 -20.14 -6.97 -2.21
CA ASP A 72 -19.79 -8.40 -2.19
C ASP A 72 -18.28 -8.64 -1.98
N ALA A 73 -17.43 -7.63 -2.19
CA ALA A 73 -16.00 -7.71 -1.94
C ALA A 73 -15.62 -7.59 -0.45
N ALA A 74 -16.58 -7.38 0.46
CA ALA A 74 -16.29 -7.13 1.88
C ALA A 74 -15.53 -8.27 2.57
N GLY A 75 -15.85 -9.53 2.25
CA GLY A 75 -15.11 -10.69 2.79
C GLY A 75 -13.65 -10.69 2.32
N PHE A 76 -13.43 -10.47 1.02
CA PHE A 76 -12.10 -10.38 0.43
C PHE A 76 -11.27 -9.26 1.06
N TRP A 77 -11.85 -8.07 1.24
CA TRP A 77 -11.18 -6.95 1.88
C TRP A 77 -10.80 -7.25 3.34
N ALA A 78 -11.67 -7.93 4.09
CA ALA A 78 -11.36 -8.34 5.47
C ALA A 78 -10.22 -9.36 5.53
N GLU A 79 -10.22 -10.35 4.64
CA GLU A 79 -9.13 -11.34 4.53
C GLU A 79 -7.80 -10.68 4.14
N TRP A 80 -7.85 -9.75 3.19
CA TRP A 80 -6.68 -8.98 2.77
C TRP A 80 -6.11 -8.15 3.92
N GLN A 81 -6.94 -7.37 4.62
CA GLN A 81 -6.52 -6.54 5.76
C GLN A 81 -5.88 -7.39 6.86
N ALA A 82 -6.47 -8.55 7.18
CA ALA A 82 -5.95 -9.48 8.19
C ALA A 82 -4.55 -10.02 7.86
N ALA A 83 -4.20 -10.12 6.58
CA ALA A 83 -2.85 -10.49 6.13
C ALA A 83 -1.91 -9.27 6.03
N GLU A 84 -2.42 -8.12 5.58
CA GLU A 84 -1.65 -6.91 5.35
C GLU A 84 -1.19 -6.26 6.65
N ASP A 85 -2.06 -6.12 7.65
CA ASP A 85 -1.77 -5.44 8.90
C ASP A 85 -0.52 -5.99 9.63
N PRO A 86 -0.41 -7.30 9.93
CA PRO A 86 0.78 -7.83 10.58
C PRO A 86 2.02 -7.73 9.70
N PHE A 87 1.88 -7.86 8.38
CA PHE A 87 2.97 -7.71 7.43
C PHE A 87 3.53 -6.27 7.45
N GLN A 88 2.67 -5.26 7.39
CA GLN A 88 3.08 -3.87 7.44
C GLN A 88 3.62 -3.46 8.82
N ALA A 89 3.01 -3.97 9.89
CA ALA A 89 3.47 -3.75 11.26
C ALA A 89 4.88 -4.33 11.50
N ASP A 90 5.18 -5.48 10.89
CA ASP A 90 6.55 -5.99 10.85
C ASP A 90 7.43 -5.08 9.98
N GLN A 91 7.11 -4.89 8.70
CA GLN A 91 8.02 -4.26 7.74
C GLN A 91 8.28 -2.77 8.00
N ARG A 92 7.30 -2.04 8.54
CA ARG A 92 7.35 -0.60 8.88
C ARG A 92 7.92 0.24 7.72
N PRO A 93 7.38 0.15 6.49
CA PRO A 93 7.94 0.84 5.33
C PRO A 93 7.93 2.38 5.47
N TRP A 94 6.95 2.94 6.17
CA TRP A 94 6.82 4.40 6.41
C TRP A 94 8.05 5.02 7.09
N GLU A 95 8.81 4.25 7.87
CA GLU A 95 10.04 4.73 8.52
C GLU A 95 11.20 4.96 7.56
N ARG A 96 11.18 4.27 6.42
CA ARG A 96 12.21 4.36 5.37
C ARG A 96 11.71 5.09 4.13
N ALA A 97 10.46 5.55 4.14
CA ALA A 97 9.89 6.29 3.04
C ALA A 97 10.60 7.65 2.91
N ARG A 98 11.07 7.95 1.69
CA ARG A 98 11.61 9.27 1.35
C ARG A 98 10.49 10.32 1.32
N LEU A 99 9.30 9.89 0.88
CA LEU A 99 8.10 10.72 0.84
C LEU A 99 6.93 9.95 1.47
N ILE A 100 6.17 10.65 2.29
CA ILE A 100 4.86 10.20 2.77
C ILE A 100 3.83 11.11 2.12
N VAL A 101 2.90 10.52 1.37
CA VAL A 101 1.83 11.21 0.66
C VAL A 101 0.52 10.93 1.36
N SER A 102 -0.28 11.96 1.63
CA SER A 102 -1.64 11.74 2.14
C SER A 102 -2.52 11.18 1.03
N GLY A 103 -3.11 10.02 1.26
CA GLY A 103 -4.09 9.41 0.37
C GLY A 103 -5.52 9.91 0.59
N ALA A 104 -5.74 10.78 1.57
CA ALA A 104 -7.01 11.48 1.82
C ALA A 104 -6.71 12.91 2.29
N PRO A 105 -6.18 13.78 1.40
CA PRO A 105 -5.82 15.14 1.77
C PRO A 105 -7.06 15.96 2.11
N ASP A 106 -7.05 16.62 3.27
CA ASP A 106 -8.01 17.64 3.69
C ASP A 106 -7.53 19.06 3.35
N VAL A 107 -6.28 19.19 2.91
CA VAL A 107 -5.66 20.44 2.48
C VAL A 107 -6.09 20.77 1.04
N PRO A 108 -6.64 21.99 0.80
CA PRO A 108 -6.88 22.47 -0.55
C PRO A 108 -5.60 22.42 -1.38
N HIS A 109 -5.70 21.80 -2.54
CA HIS A 109 -4.61 21.68 -3.51
C HIS A 109 -5.14 21.90 -4.91
N ASP A 110 -4.29 22.36 -5.83
CA ASP A 110 -4.67 22.45 -7.23
C ASP A 110 -4.81 21.02 -7.80
N PRO A 111 -6.01 20.61 -8.27
CA PRO A 111 -6.23 19.28 -8.82
C PRO A 111 -5.47 19.04 -10.13
N ARG A 112 -4.82 20.06 -10.72
CA ARG A 112 -3.94 19.90 -11.89
C ARG A 112 -2.48 19.64 -11.52
N SER A 113 -2.04 20.05 -10.34
CA SER A 113 -0.68 19.80 -9.84
C SER A 113 -0.63 18.73 -8.75
N GLU A 114 -1.77 18.37 -8.16
CA GLU A 114 -2.05 17.24 -7.24
C GLU A 114 -1.20 17.13 -5.96
N LEU A 115 -0.21 18.01 -5.77
CA LEU A 115 0.78 17.90 -4.70
C LEU A 115 0.93 19.21 -3.91
N VAL A 116 0.72 19.12 -2.60
CA VAL A 116 1.14 20.12 -1.62
C VAL A 116 2.28 19.51 -0.81
N VAL A 117 3.47 20.13 -0.88
CA VAL A 117 4.67 19.61 -0.21
C VAL A 117 4.85 20.33 1.12
N ALA A 118 4.63 19.61 2.22
CA ALA A 118 5.01 20.07 3.56
C ALA A 118 6.43 19.60 3.89
N ARG A 119 7.26 20.47 4.49
CA ARG A 119 8.52 20.01 5.09
C ARG A 119 8.20 19.23 6.35
N ARG A 120 8.91 18.12 6.55
CA ARG A 120 8.88 17.38 7.82
C ARG A 120 9.25 18.38 8.94
N ALA A 121 8.34 18.61 9.88
CA ALA A 121 8.64 19.41 11.06
C ALA A 121 9.83 18.76 11.77
N GLY A 122 10.89 19.53 12.03
CA GLY A 122 12.08 19.06 12.73
C GLY A 122 11.75 18.76 14.19
N GLY A 123 11.20 17.59 14.45
CA GLY A 123 10.83 17.14 15.78
C GLY A 123 10.60 15.64 15.74
N SER A 124 11.20 14.92 16.68
CA SER A 124 11.03 13.50 16.92
C SER A 124 9.63 13.18 17.47
N ALA A 125 8.57 13.61 16.77
CA ALA A 125 7.29 12.95 16.88
C ALA A 125 7.44 11.65 16.08
N GLY A 126 7.42 10.51 16.78
CA GLY A 126 7.49 9.22 16.12
C GLY A 126 6.46 9.14 15.01
N LEU A 127 6.87 8.73 13.81
CA LEU A 127 5.90 8.23 12.83
C LEU A 127 5.30 6.98 13.47
N HIS A 128 4.13 7.14 14.06
CA HIS A 128 3.44 6.03 14.70
C HIS A 128 2.93 5.07 13.61
N ALA A 129 2.82 3.79 13.96
CA ALA A 129 1.99 2.87 13.20
C ALA A 129 0.60 3.51 12.97
N PRO A 130 -0.10 3.19 11.87
CA PRO A 130 -1.44 3.70 11.62
C PRO A 130 -2.30 3.62 12.89
N SER A 131 -2.87 4.75 13.27
CA SER A 131 -3.71 4.83 14.47
C SER A 131 -5.01 4.08 14.20
N ARG A 132 -5.35 3.12 15.07
CA ARG A 132 -6.73 2.62 15.18
C ARG A 132 -7.60 3.75 15.72
N ALA A 133 -8.43 4.36 14.87
CA ALA A 133 -9.56 5.13 15.34
C ALA A 133 -10.48 4.20 16.14
N HIS A 134 -10.43 4.27 17.47
CA HIS A 134 -11.36 3.57 18.34
C HIS A 134 -12.70 4.30 18.33
N GLY A 135 -13.72 3.67 17.73
CA GLY A 135 -15.04 4.27 17.60
C GLY A 135 -16.19 3.29 17.37
N ALA A 136 -16.33 2.23 18.17
CA ALA A 136 -17.63 1.65 18.54
C ALA A 136 -17.50 0.58 19.65
N SER A 137 -18.28 0.75 20.72
CA SER A 137 -18.38 -0.12 21.89
C SER A 137 -18.92 -1.54 21.57
N PRO A 138 -18.52 -2.60 22.29
CA PRO A 138 -18.87 -3.97 21.94
C PRO A 138 -20.31 -4.30 22.36
N ARG A 139 -21.17 -4.62 21.39
CA ARG A 139 -22.36 -5.45 21.67
C ARG A 139 -21.94 -6.92 21.63
N ARG A 140 -22.11 -7.58 22.78
CA ARG A 140 -21.92 -9.03 22.96
C ARG A 140 -23.00 -9.84 22.24
N SER A 141 -22.63 -11.11 21.95
CA SER A 141 -23.46 -12.26 21.53
C SER A 141 -23.86 -12.25 20.05
N SER A 142 -23.57 -13.26 19.22
CA SER A 142 -23.87 -14.68 19.38
C SER A 142 -23.04 -15.56 18.43
N SER A 143 -22.83 -16.81 18.84
CA SER A 143 -22.17 -17.93 18.17
C SER A 143 -22.73 -18.37 16.81
N ALA A 144 -21.85 -18.77 15.88
CA ALA A 144 -21.96 -19.93 14.97
C ALA A 144 -20.64 -20.05 14.16
N ARG A 145 -19.75 -21.00 14.46
CA ARG A 145 -19.64 -22.35 13.86
C ARG A 145 -19.42 -22.34 12.34
N TRP A 146 -18.15 -22.57 12.00
CA TRP A 146 -17.60 -22.86 10.67
C TRP A 146 -18.29 -24.05 9.98
N ALA A 147 -18.52 -23.90 8.67
CA ALA A 147 -18.59 -24.95 7.67
C ALA A 147 -17.93 -24.42 6.40
#